data_AF-A0A7R9SKJ3-F1
#
_entry.id   AF-A0A7R9SKJ3-F1
#
_cell.length_a   1.000
_cell.length_b   1.000
_cell.length_c   1.000
_cell.angle_alpha   90.00
_cell.angle_beta   90.00
_cell.angle_gamma   90.00
#
_symmetry.space_group_name_H-M   'P 1'
#
loop_
_entity.id
_entity.type
_entity.pdbx_description
1 polymer ?
#
loop_
_entity_poly.entity_id
_entity_poly.type
_entity_poly.pdbx_seq_one_letter_code
_entity_poly.pdbx_strand_id
1 'polypeptide(L)'
;HPCSKTPLVHCRNTPGSFYCDGCPSGYTGNGVVCEDINECALNNGGCSTSPFVQCINTEGSRRCGTCPAGYVGDGVTCNYVGICHMNNGGCHPLAICRENRAISASFASCICRSGYTGSGIGPNGCTLVRTDSNSTAPGVQEWTDPCANNPCVY
;
A
#
# COMPACT_ATOMS: atom_id res chain seq x y z
N HIS A 1 -25.86 -15.84 -27.83
CA HIS A 1 -25.10 -16.85 -27.04
C HIS A 1 -25.77 -17.02 -25.70
N PRO A 2 -26.35 -18.19 -25.44
CA PRO A 2 -27.11 -18.48 -24.21
C PRO A 2 -26.22 -18.82 -23.00
N CYS A 3 -24.93 -19.09 -23.18
CA CYS A 3 -23.99 -19.34 -22.08
C CYS A 3 -23.43 -18.03 -21.49
N SER A 4 -22.87 -18.12 -20.29
CA SER A 4 -22.26 -16.96 -19.63
C SER A 4 -21.15 -16.35 -20.48
N LYS A 5 -21.12 -15.01 -20.54
CA LYS A 5 -20.07 -14.24 -21.22
C LYS A 5 -19.03 -13.68 -20.26
N THR A 6 -19.39 -13.54 -18.99
CA THR A 6 -18.58 -12.96 -17.92
C THR A 6 -18.87 -13.74 -16.63
N PRO A 7 -18.07 -14.75 -16.27
CA PRO A 7 -16.90 -15.25 -16.99
C PRO A 7 -17.27 -15.95 -18.31
N LEU A 8 -16.32 -16.04 -19.24
CA LEU A 8 -16.55 -16.68 -20.53
C LEU A 8 -16.74 -18.19 -20.36
N VAL A 9 -17.88 -18.70 -20.81
CA VAL A 9 -18.18 -20.13 -20.89
C VAL A 9 -18.32 -20.56 -22.34
N HIS A 10 -17.68 -21.67 -22.70
CA HIS A 10 -17.75 -22.21 -24.05
C HIS A 10 -19.12 -22.86 -24.33
N CYS A 11 -19.70 -22.55 -25.48
CA CYS A 11 -20.99 -23.06 -25.94
C CYS A 11 -20.76 -24.14 -26.99
N ARG A 12 -21.40 -25.31 -26.85
CA ARG A 12 -21.30 -26.41 -27.80
C ARG A 12 -22.67 -26.68 -28.43
N ASN A 13 -22.72 -26.61 -29.76
CA ASN A 13 -23.94 -26.92 -30.51
C ASN A 13 -24.13 -28.43 -30.61
N THR A 14 -25.37 -28.88 -30.52
CA THR A 14 -25.79 -30.26 -30.77
C THR A 14 -26.92 -30.25 -31.81
N PRO A 15 -27.24 -31.38 -32.49
CA PRO A 15 -28.34 -31.40 -33.44
C PRO A 15 -29.65 -30.96 -32.79
N GLY A 16 -30.19 -29.81 -33.22
CA GLY A 16 -31.43 -29.23 -32.69
C GLY A 16 -31.32 -28.53 -31.32
N SER A 17 -30.14 -28.43 -30.71
CA SER A 17 -29.95 -27.81 -29.39
C SER A 17 -28.53 -27.28 -29.18
N PHE A 18 -28.20 -26.94 -27.94
CA PHE A 18 -26.87 -26.58 -27.46
C PHE A 18 -26.69 -27.01 -26.01
N TYR A 19 -25.46 -27.05 -25.53
CA TYR A 19 -25.16 -27.07 -24.10
C TYR A 19 -23.97 -26.14 -23.79
N CYS A 20 -23.93 -25.66 -22.56
CA CYS A 20 -22.82 -24.86 -22.04
C CYS A 20 -21.86 -25.78 -21.29
N ASP A 21 -20.57 -25.53 -21.42
CA ASP A 21 -19.58 -26.14 -20.54
C ASP A 21 -19.78 -25.63 -19.09
N GLY A 22 -19.10 -26.25 -18.12
CA GLY A 22 -19.15 -25.80 -16.73
C GLY A 22 -18.55 -24.41 -16.52
N CYS A 23 -18.87 -23.77 -15.39
CA CYS A 23 -18.22 -22.52 -15.00
C CYS A 23 -16.70 -22.70 -14.87
N PRO A 24 -15.89 -21.71 -15.27
CA PRO A 24 -14.44 -21.79 -15.14
C PRO A 24 -14.01 -21.79 -13.68
N SER A 25 -12.75 -22.17 -13.42
CA SER A 25 -12.16 -22.12 -12.08
C SER A 25 -12.32 -20.73 -11.44
N GLY A 26 -12.65 -20.70 -10.15
CA GLY A 26 -12.98 -19.47 -9.42
C GLY A 26 -14.45 -19.06 -9.52
N TYR A 27 -15.29 -19.81 -10.27
CA TYR A 27 -16.72 -19.52 -10.41
C TYR A 27 -17.57 -20.75 -10.12
N THR A 28 -18.82 -20.52 -9.72
CA THR A 28 -19.83 -21.54 -9.45
C THR A 28 -21.13 -21.25 -10.22
N GLY A 29 -21.92 -22.28 -10.50
CA GLY A 29 -23.18 -22.14 -11.25
C GLY A 29 -23.37 -23.25 -12.29
N ASN A 30 -24.15 -22.95 -13.33
CA ASN A 30 -24.61 -23.95 -14.32
C ASN A 30 -24.07 -23.70 -15.74
N GLY A 31 -23.07 -22.83 -15.93
CA GLY A 31 -22.51 -22.51 -17.24
C GLY A 31 -23.32 -21.48 -18.05
N VAL A 32 -24.62 -21.35 -17.77
CA VAL A 32 -25.48 -20.26 -18.27
C VAL A 32 -25.33 -19.03 -17.39
N VAL A 33 -25.40 -19.23 -16.08
CA VAL A 33 -25.09 -18.25 -15.04
C VAL A 33 -23.91 -18.78 -14.26
N CYS A 34 -22.87 -17.96 -14.16
CA CYS A 34 -21.70 -18.24 -13.35
C CYS A 34 -21.46 -17.04 -12.43
N GLU A 35 -21.36 -17.32 -11.15
CA GLU A 35 -21.09 -16.35 -10.10
C GLU A 35 -19.69 -16.58 -9.56
N ASP A 36 -19.02 -15.48 -9.23
CA ASP A 36 -17.69 -15.51 -8.64
C ASP A 36 -17.73 -16.18 -7.26
N ILE A 37 -16.76 -17.05 -7.00
CA ILE A 37 -16.60 -17.67 -5.68
C ILE A 37 -15.85 -16.69 -4.80
N ASN A 38 -16.46 -16.27 -3.70
CA ASN A 38 -15.76 -15.45 -2.73
C ASN A 38 -14.81 -16.29 -1.85
N GLU A 39 -13.55 -16.47 -2.26
CA GLU A 39 -12.61 -17.28 -1.48
C GLU A 39 -12.23 -16.62 -0.15
N CYS A 40 -12.37 -15.29 -0.03
CA CYS A 40 -12.11 -14.58 1.22
C CYS A 40 -13.08 -14.94 2.35
N ALA A 41 -14.28 -15.45 2.01
CA ALA A 41 -15.28 -15.87 2.99
C ALA A 41 -14.83 -17.10 3.81
N LEU A 42 -13.87 -17.88 3.29
CA LEU A 42 -13.35 -19.06 3.97
C LEU A 42 -11.88 -18.85 4.33
N ASN A 43 -11.53 -19.01 5.61
CA ASN A 43 -10.15 -18.91 6.11
C ASN A 43 -9.39 -17.66 5.61
N ASN A 44 -10.08 -16.52 5.46
CA ASN A 44 -9.51 -15.28 4.94
C ASN A 44 -8.81 -15.47 3.57
N GLY A 45 -9.33 -16.38 2.73
CA GLY A 45 -8.73 -16.77 1.45
C GLY A 45 -7.33 -17.34 1.58
N GLY A 46 -6.85 -17.71 2.77
CA GLY A 46 -5.46 -18.12 3.02
C GLY A 46 -4.47 -16.95 3.11
N CYS A 47 -4.94 -15.71 3.28
CA CYS A 47 -4.07 -14.59 3.65
C CYS A 47 -3.65 -14.67 5.12
N SER A 48 -2.50 -14.08 5.45
CA SER A 48 -1.94 -14.08 6.79
C SER A 48 -2.97 -13.59 7.81
N THR A 49 -3.19 -14.37 8.87
CA THR A 49 -4.04 -13.99 10.01
C THR A 49 -3.24 -13.46 11.19
N SER A 50 -1.91 -13.68 11.19
CA SER A 50 -0.98 -13.18 12.20
C SER A 50 0.39 -12.90 11.57
N PRO A 51 0.71 -11.64 11.26
CA PRO A 51 -0.13 -10.46 11.41
C PRO A 51 -1.33 -10.50 10.46
N PHE A 52 -2.43 -9.84 10.81
CA PHE A 52 -3.62 -9.82 9.96
C PHE A 52 -3.36 -9.07 8.64
N VAL A 53 -3.64 -9.73 7.53
CA VAL A 53 -3.66 -9.17 6.17
C VAL A 53 -5.05 -9.35 5.59
N GLN A 54 -5.63 -8.26 5.10
CA GLN A 54 -6.95 -8.29 4.48
C GLN A 54 -6.93 -9.12 3.19
N CYS A 55 -7.80 -10.12 3.08
CA CYS A 55 -8.11 -10.75 1.81
C CYS A 55 -9.02 -9.85 0.97
N ILE A 56 -8.75 -9.80 -0.33
CA ILE A 56 -9.53 -9.02 -1.30
C ILE A 56 -10.00 -9.98 -2.38
N ASN A 57 -11.32 -10.19 -2.43
CA ASN A 57 -11.94 -11.02 -3.45
C ASN A 57 -11.85 -10.32 -4.81
N THR A 58 -11.62 -11.08 -5.87
CA THR A 58 -11.46 -10.59 -7.24
C THR A 58 -12.20 -11.50 -8.20
N GLU A 59 -12.54 -11.03 -9.40
CA GLU A 59 -13.22 -11.91 -10.36
C GLU A 59 -12.34 -13.11 -10.74
N GLY A 60 -12.81 -14.32 -10.42
CA GLY A 60 -12.19 -15.61 -10.69
C GLY A 60 -11.06 -15.99 -9.72
N SER A 61 -10.81 -15.20 -8.67
CA SER A 61 -9.75 -15.47 -7.71
C SER A 61 -9.81 -14.58 -6.46
N ARG A 62 -8.74 -14.61 -5.65
CA ARG A 62 -8.50 -13.67 -4.57
C ARG A 62 -7.07 -13.17 -4.59
N ARG A 63 -6.83 -12.04 -3.92
CA ARG A 63 -5.47 -11.60 -3.56
C ARG A 63 -5.38 -11.19 -2.10
N CYS A 64 -4.17 -11.26 -1.54
CA CYS A 64 -3.89 -10.65 -0.24
C CYS A 64 -3.53 -9.18 -0.41
N GLY A 65 -3.89 -8.39 0.59
CA GLY A 65 -3.35 -7.05 0.78
C GLY A 65 -1.84 -7.08 1.09
N THR A 66 -1.27 -5.90 1.25
CA THR A 66 0.13 -5.75 1.66
C THR A 66 0.31 -6.12 3.13
N CYS A 67 1.49 -6.64 3.49
CA CYS A 67 1.84 -6.85 4.88
C CYS A 67 1.74 -5.54 5.70
N PRO A 68 1.34 -5.61 6.99
CA PRO A 68 1.30 -4.45 7.87
C PRO A 68 2.68 -3.82 8.07
N ALA A 69 2.68 -2.60 8.59
CA ALA A 69 3.92 -1.86 8.85
C ALA A 69 4.88 -2.65 9.74
N GLY A 70 6.17 -2.66 9.37
CA GLY A 70 7.20 -3.47 10.04
C GLY A 70 7.28 -4.92 9.58
N TYR A 71 6.43 -5.36 8.66
CA TYR A 71 6.47 -6.69 8.05
C TYR A 71 6.73 -6.64 6.54
N VAL A 72 7.37 -7.68 6.00
CA VAL A 72 7.63 -7.86 4.56
C VAL A 72 7.22 -9.25 4.12
N GLY A 73 6.64 -9.35 2.92
CA GLY A 73 6.20 -10.60 2.31
C GLY A 73 5.11 -10.40 1.27
N ASP A 74 4.40 -11.47 0.92
CA ASP A 74 3.39 -11.52 -0.15
C ASP A 74 1.94 -11.39 0.37
N GLY A 75 1.77 -11.17 1.68
CA GLY A 75 0.47 -11.06 2.33
C GLY A 75 -0.15 -12.42 2.72
N VAL A 76 0.35 -13.53 2.18
CA VAL A 76 0.10 -14.88 2.71
C VAL A 76 1.06 -15.16 3.85
N THR A 77 2.34 -14.85 3.63
CA THR A 77 3.40 -14.89 4.64
C THR A 77 3.91 -13.47 4.85
N CYS A 78 3.98 -13.04 6.11
CA CYS A 78 4.53 -11.73 6.49
C CYS A 78 5.55 -11.92 7.61
N ASN A 79 6.80 -11.55 7.35
CA ASN A 79 7.90 -11.66 8.30
C ASN A 79 8.20 -10.29 8.93
N TYR A 80 8.31 -10.22 10.26
CA TYR A 80 8.66 -8.98 10.94
C TYR A 80 10.12 -8.61 10.66
N VAL A 81 10.34 -7.43 10.10
CA VAL A 81 11.68 -6.88 9.81
C VAL A 81 11.96 -5.59 10.59
N GLY A 82 11.01 -5.08 11.36
CA GLY A 82 11.15 -3.83 12.11
C GLY A 82 10.59 -2.62 11.35
N ILE A 83 9.98 -1.69 12.09
CA ILE A 83 9.29 -0.55 11.48
C ILE A 83 10.26 0.41 10.77
N CYS A 84 11.47 0.59 11.31
CA CYS A 84 12.45 1.51 10.73
C CYS A 84 13.05 1.00 9.41
N HIS A 85 12.93 -0.30 9.13
CA HIS A 85 13.40 -0.90 7.87
C HIS A 85 12.43 -0.67 6.71
N MET A 86 11.22 -0.18 7.00
CA MET A 86 10.18 0.11 6.01
C MET A 86 9.95 1.62 5.94
N ASN A 87 10.25 2.25 4.80
CA ASN A 87 10.04 3.69 4.57
C ASN A 87 10.59 4.58 5.71
N ASN A 88 11.76 4.25 6.27
CA ASN A 88 12.36 4.92 7.44
C ASN A 88 11.38 5.07 8.63
N GLY A 89 10.48 4.11 8.84
CA GLY A 89 9.43 4.17 9.87
C GLY A 89 8.43 5.31 9.71
N GLY A 90 8.30 5.87 8.50
CA GLY A 90 7.50 7.06 8.22
C GLY A 90 8.17 8.37 8.66
N CYS A 91 9.43 8.32 9.10
CA CYS A 91 10.18 9.51 9.45
C CYS A 91 10.55 10.33 8.21
N HIS A 92 10.62 11.65 8.38
CA HIS A 92 11.14 12.58 7.40
C HIS A 92 12.54 12.13 6.92
N PRO A 93 12.94 12.35 5.64
CA PRO A 93 14.23 11.89 5.12
C PRO A 93 15.46 12.38 5.93
N LEU A 94 15.35 13.54 6.57
CA LEU A 94 16.39 14.13 7.44
C LEU A 94 16.23 13.75 8.92
N ALA A 95 15.37 12.80 9.24
CA ALA A 95 15.24 12.21 10.57
C ALA A 95 15.80 10.79 10.61
N ILE A 96 16.30 10.40 11.79
CA ILE A 96 16.70 9.05 12.14
C ILE A 96 15.50 8.37 12.79
N CYS A 97 15.11 7.22 12.25
CA CYS A 97 14.13 6.35 12.90
C CYS A 97 14.77 5.54 14.03
N ARG A 98 14.09 5.46 15.16
CA ARG A 98 14.39 4.52 16.25
C ARG A 98 13.12 3.77 16.63
N GLU A 99 13.21 2.45 16.78
CA GLU A 99 12.07 1.69 17.28
C GLU A 99 11.70 2.18 18.69
N ASN A 100 10.42 2.45 18.91
CA ASN A 100 9.88 2.85 20.18
C ASN A 100 8.49 2.23 20.37
N ARG A 101 8.46 1.10 21.09
CA ARG A 101 7.24 0.33 21.35
C ARG A 101 6.22 1.05 22.23
N ALA A 102 6.61 2.14 22.90
CA ALA A 102 5.68 2.96 23.67
C ALA A 102 4.77 3.83 22.77
N ILE A 103 5.12 4.02 21.50
CA ILE A 103 4.32 4.80 20.54
C ILE A 103 3.40 3.83 19.80
N SER A 104 2.21 3.58 20.34
CA SER A 104 1.27 2.58 19.83
C SER A 104 0.82 2.79 18.38
N ALA A 105 0.89 4.04 17.86
CA ALA A 105 0.44 4.36 16.52
C ALA A 105 1.47 4.02 15.42
N SER A 106 2.77 4.19 15.69
CA SER A 106 3.83 4.02 14.69
C SER A 106 4.92 3.04 15.11
N PHE A 107 5.04 2.71 16.39
CA PHE A 107 6.18 1.97 16.97
C PHE A 107 7.56 2.59 16.66
N ALA A 108 7.59 3.86 16.21
CA ALA A 108 8.77 4.55 15.71
C ALA A 108 8.88 5.95 16.31
N SER A 109 10.08 6.31 16.78
CA SER A 109 10.48 7.65 17.18
C SER A 109 11.37 8.25 16.10
N CYS A 110 10.97 9.42 15.59
CA CYS A 110 11.68 10.15 14.56
C CYS A 110 12.44 11.32 15.17
N ILE A 111 13.77 11.34 15.01
CA ILE A 111 14.63 12.37 15.59
C ILE A 111 15.38 13.05 14.45
N CYS A 112 15.22 14.36 14.30
CA CYS A 112 15.95 15.12 13.29
C CYS A 112 17.47 14.96 13.45
N ARG A 113 18.18 14.83 12.33
CA ARG A 113 19.65 14.80 12.31
C ARG A 113 20.21 16.12 12.85
N SER A 114 21.45 16.09 13.33
CA SER A 114 22.15 17.28 13.81
C SER A 114 22.07 18.43 12.80
N GLY A 115 21.76 19.63 13.27
CA GLY A 115 21.53 20.81 12.42
C GLY A 115 20.07 21.00 11.98
N TYR A 116 19.16 20.08 12.32
CA TYR A 116 17.73 20.18 12.03
C TYR A 116 16.87 20.09 13.30
N THR A 117 15.69 20.71 13.27
CA THR A 117 14.68 20.69 14.33
C THR A 117 13.30 20.44 13.73
N GLY A 118 12.36 19.93 14.54
CA GLY A 118 10.98 19.64 14.11
C GLY A 118 10.44 18.34 14.70
N SER A 119 9.29 17.90 14.17
CA SER A 119 8.58 16.69 14.61
C SER A 119 9.21 15.38 14.13
N GLY A 120 10.11 15.45 13.13
CA GLY A 120 10.70 14.30 12.47
C GLY A 120 9.76 13.58 11.49
N ILE A 121 8.53 14.05 11.26
CA ILE A 121 7.51 13.38 10.41
C ILE A 121 6.84 14.39 9.46
N GLY A 122 6.44 13.94 8.28
CA GLY A 122 5.74 14.75 7.28
C GLY A 122 6.68 15.63 6.44
N PRO A 123 6.18 16.40 5.47
CA PRO A 123 7.01 17.11 4.48
C PRO A 123 7.97 18.15 5.07
N ASN A 124 7.56 18.79 6.17
CA ASN A 124 8.35 19.77 6.93
C ASN A 124 8.79 19.21 8.29
N GLY A 125 8.90 17.89 8.41
CA GLY A 125 9.18 17.22 9.67
C GLY A 125 10.52 17.62 10.29
N CYS A 126 11.52 17.95 9.46
CA CYS A 126 12.79 18.51 9.91
C CYS A 126 13.18 19.73 9.07
N THR A 127 13.39 20.86 9.73
CA THR A 127 13.84 22.12 9.14
C THR A 127 15.18 22.53 9.74
N LEU A 128 16.00 23.29 9.00
CA LEU A 128 17.31 23.73 9.48
C LEU A 128 17.18 24.57 10.75
N VAL A 129 18.03 24.29 11.74
CA VAL A 129 18.16 25.15 12.91
C VAL A 129 18.82 26.45 12.47
N ARG A 130 18.02 27.52 12.35
CA ARG A 130 18.55 28.87 12.13
C ARG A 130 19.23 29.35 13.40
N THR A 131 20.56 29.39 13.41
CA THR A 131 21.34 30.01 14.49
C THR A 131 21.39 31.51 14.26
N ASP A 132 20.24 32.17 14.34
CA ASP A 132 20.13 33.61 14.11
C ASP A 132 19.95 34.32 15.46
N SER A 133 20.88 34.09 16.38
CA SER A 133 21.14 35.11 17.39
C SER A 133 21.98 36.20 16.74
N ASN A 134 21.31 37.14 16.07
CA ASN A 134 21.82 38.45 15.61
C ASN A 134 22.50 38.50 14.22
N SER A 135 21.74 38.80 13.16
CA SER A 135 22.27 39.17 11.83
C SER A 135 21.88 40.61 11.43
N THR A 136 22.38 41.59 12.18
CA THR A 136 22.76 42.87 11.56
C THR A 136 24.12 42.71 10.89
N ALA A 137 24.15 42.07 9.71
CA ALA A 137 25.31 42.12 8.81
C ALA A 137 24.83 42.10 7.35
N PRO A 138 25.27 43.04 6.50
CA PRO A 138 24.81 43.13 5.12
C PRO A 138 25.48 42.03 4.29
N GLY A 139 24.68 41.18 3.63
CA GLY A 139 25.21 40.26 2.62
C GLY A 139 24.86 38.78 2.78
N VAL A 140 23.69 38.43 3.32
CA VAL A 140 23.15 37.08 3.10
C VAL A 140 22.67 37.00 1.65
N GLN A 141 23.42 36.27 0.83
CA GLN A 141 22.96 35.83 -0.49
C GLN A 141 21.63 35.10 -0.29
N GLU A 142 20.60 35.68 -0.89
CA GLU A 142 19.28 35.10 -1.01
C GLU A 142 19.41 33.67 -1.53
N TRP A 143 18.98 32.70 -0.74
CA TRP A 143 18.67 31.38 -1.30
C TRP A 143 17.35 31.55 -2.04
N THR A 144 17.45 32.04 -3.27
CA THR A 144 16.32 32.12 -4.20
C THR A 144 15.80 30.70 -4.40
N ASP A 145 14.60 30.45 -3.90
CA ASP A 145 13.82 29.28 -4.22
C ASP A 145 13.66 29.21 -5.76
N PRO A 146 14.23 28.19 -6.43
CA PRO A 146 14.12 28.06 -7.88
C PRO A 146 12.68 27.82 -8.37
N CYS A 147 11.73 27.62 -7.45
CA CYS A 147 10.31 27.46 -7.74
C CYS A 147 9.47 28.71 -7.44
N ALA A 148 10.05 29.79 -6.90
CA ALA A 148 9.27 30.98 -6.51
C ALA A 148 8.71 31.79 -7.70
N ASN A 149 9.23 31.58 -8.93
CA ASN A 149 8.91 32.43 -10.08
C ASN A 149 8.65 31.70 -11.41
N ASN A 150 8.01 30.52 -11.42
CA ASN A 150 7.28 30.12 -12.63
C ASN A 150 6.20 29.07 -12.36
N PRO A 151 4.95 29.30 -12.81
CA PRO A 151 3.88 28.31 -12.69
C PRO A 151 4.13 27.18 -13.67
N CYS A 152 3.82 25.94 -13.25
CA CYS A 152 3.80 24.79 -14.14
C CYS A 152 2.88 25.09 -15.33
N VAL A 153 3.46 25.17 -16.53
CA VAL A 153 2.70 25.18 -17.78
C VAL A 153 2.50 23.73 -18.21
N TYR A 154 1.26 23.44 -18.60
CA TYR A 154 0.70 22.11 -18.89
C TYR A 154 1.50 21.27 -19.89
#